data_AF-A0A357ZEQ0-F1
#
_entry.id   AF-A0A357ZEQ0-F1
#
_cell.length_a   1.000
_cell.length_b   1.000
_cell.length_c   1.000
_cell.angle_alpha   90.00
_cell.angle_beta   90.00
_cell.angle_gamma   90.00
#
_symmetry.space_group_name_H-M   'P 1'
#
loop_
_entity.id
_entity.type
_entity.pdbx_description
1 polymer ?
#
loop_
_entity_poly.entity_id
_entity_poly.type
_entity_poly.pdbx_seq_one_letter_code
_entity_poly.pdbx_strand_id
1 'polypeptide(L)'
;MNRQSVSEKIGLNKYELDDDCSHIVMDEALCARCMTRYCLTICPASVYSENADKKVTADWAACLECGSCKVICPELSWEYPRGSFGIHYRSALKGSTVISSIRTSILHRVDKDKRRLTYASARTS
;
A
#
# COMPACT_ATOMS: atom_id res chain seq x y z
N MET A 1 6.35 -15.14 14.79
CA MET A 1 5.81 -14.20 13.77
C MET A 1 4.83 -14.96 12.91
N ASN A 2 3.60 -14.46 12.74
CA ASN A 2 2.63 -15.12 11.86
C ASN A 2 3.05 -14.89 10.40
N ARG A 3 3.23 -15.96 9.63
CA ARG A 3 3.71 -15.89 8.24
C ARG A 3 2.50 -15.79 7.31
N GLN A 4 2.17 -14.57 6.90
CA GLN A 4 1.20 -14.31 5.83
C GLN A 4 1.84 -14.55 4.46
N SER A 5 1.02 -15.01 3.51
CA SER A 5 1.35 -15.07 2.09
C SER A 5 1.58 -13.66 1.52
N VAL A 6 2.21 -13.59 0.34
CA VAL A 6 2.42 -12.31 -0.36
C VAL A 6 1.07 -11.68 -0.71
N SER A 7 0.16 -12.44 -1.32
CA SER A 7 -1.17 -11.96 -1.72
C SER A 7 -1.97 -11.38 -0.55
N GLU A 8 -1.92 -12.01 0.63
CA GLU A 8 -2.58 -11.49 1.84
C GLU A 8 -2.03 -10.11 2.25
N LYS A 9 -0.72 -9.89 2.14
CA LYS A 9 -0.11 -8.60 2.46
C LYS A 9 -0.45 -7.54 1.42
N ILE A 10 -0.37 -7.92 0.15
CA ILE A 10 -0.68 -7.03 -0.99
C ILE A 10 -2.15 -6.60 -0.96
N GLY A 11 -3.06 -7.48 -0.52
CA GLY A 11 -4.49 -7.18 -0.34
C GLY A 11 -4.81 -6.15 0.75
N LEU A 12 -3.86 -5.78 1.62
CA LEU A 12 -4.04 -4.71 2.63
C LEU A 12 -3.80 -3.30 2.05
N ASN A 13 -3.18 -3.22 0.87
CA ASN A 13 -2.96 -1.95 0.19
C ASN A 13 -4.27 -1.44 -0.41
N LYS A 14 -4.34 -0.13 -0.62
CA LYS A 14 -5.44 0.50 -1.35
C LYS A 14 -4.96 0.77 -2.77
N TYR A 15 -5.81 0.46 -3.74
CA TYR A 15 -5.57 0.75 -5.16
C TYR A 15 -6.77 1.51 -5.72
N GLU A 16 -6.51 2.34 -6.72
CA GLU A 16 -7.51 2.93 -7.59
C GLU A 16 -7.27 2.39 -9.00
N LEU A 17 -8.20 1.63 -9.56
CA LEU A 17 -7.97 0.88 -10.80
C LEU A 17 -8.43 1.67 -12.02
N ASP A 18 -7.63 1.60 -13.09
CA ASP A 18 -7.93 2.19 -14.38
C ASP A 18 -8.28 1.07 -15.36
N ASP A 19 -9.54 0.61 -15.32
CA ASP A 19 -9.98 -0.57 -16.09
C ASP A 19 -9.84 -0.37 -17.61
N ASP A 20 -9.81 0.88 -18.07
CA ASP A 20 -9.65 1.24 -19.48
C ASP A 20 -8.17 1.29 -19.92
N CYS A 21 -7.22 1.35 -18.98
CA CYS A 21 -5.80 1.54 -19.27
C CYS A 21 -4.90 0.76 -18.31
N SER A 22 -4.69 -0.53 -18.62
CA SER A 22 -3.65 -1.30 -17.95
C SER A 22 -2.29 -0.68 -18.19
N HIS A 23 -1.60 -0.36 -17.10
CA HIS A 23 -0.25 0.21 -17.13
C HIS A 23 0.84 -0.86 -17.35
N ILE A 24 0.44 -2.13 -17.53
CA ILE A 24 1.29 -3.25 -17.91
C ILE A 24 0.73 -3.87 -19.19
N VAL A 25 1.54 -3.91 -20.25
CA VAL A 25 1.21 -4.52 -21.53
C VAL A 25 2.31 -5.50 -21.92
N MET A 26 1.92 -6.70 -22.32
CA MET A 26 2.83 -7.77 -22.72
C MET A 26 2.51 -8.22 -24.14
N ASP A 27 3.54 -8.38 -24.96
CA ASP A 27 3.40 -9.02 -26.26
C ASP A 27 3.43 -10.54 -26.08
N GLU A 28 2.32 -11.21 -26.43
CA GLU A 28 2.17 -12.65 -26.24
C GLU A 28 3.18 -13.46 -27.09
N ALA A 29 3.51 -13.00 -28.29
CA ALA A 29 4.43 -13.69 -29.19
C ALA A 29 5.90 -13.56 -28.72
N LEU A 30 6.26 -12.44 -28.11
CA LEU A 30 7.57 -12.24 -27.48
C LEU A 30 7.66 -13.05 -26.18
N CYS A 31 6.64 -13.01 -25.33
CA CYS A 31 6.59 -13.81 -24.11
C CYS A 31 6.64 -15.32 -24.39
N ALA A 32 5.99 -15.81 -25.45
CA ALA A 32 6.04 -17.22 -25.84
C ALA A 32 7.47 -17.72 -26.12
N ARG A 33 8.35 -16.85 -26.62
CA ARG A 33 9.76 -17.15 -26.92
C ARG A 33 10.71 -16.86 -25.76
N CYS A 34 10.25 -16.21 -24.70
CA CYS A 34 11.04 -15.87 -23.53
C CYS A 34 11.29 -17.11 -22.66
N MET A 35 12.54 -17.58 -22.59
CA MET A 35 12.91 -18.75 -21.78
C MET A 35 13.22 -18.40 -20.32
N THR A 36 13.66 -17.16 -20.04
CA THR A 36 14.15 -16.77 -18.71
C THR A 36 13.03 -16.44 -17.73
N ARG A 37 11.91 -15.90 -18.24
CA ARG A 37 10.70 -15.57 -17.45
C ARG A 37 11.00 -14.77 -16.17
N TYR A 38 11.98 -13.85 -16.21
CA TYR A 38 12.42 -13.12 -15.02
C TYR A 38 11.33 -12.31 -14.32
N CYS A 39 10.28 -11.89 -15.06
CA CYS A 39 9.11 -11.24 -14.48
C CYS A 39 8.42 -12.07 -13.39
N LEU A 40 8.42 -13.41 -13.51
CA LEU A 40 7.80 -14.32 -12.54
C LEU A 40 8.51 -14.33 -11.18
N THR A 41 9.82 -14.07 -11.15
CA THR A 41 10.64 -14.19 -9.94
C THR A 41 11.04 -12.85 -9.34
N ILE A 42 11.19 -11.80 -10.17
CA ILE A 42 11.62 -10.48 -9.69
C ILE A 42 10.50 -9.71 -8.99
N CYS A 43 9.24 -10.00 -9.31
CA CYS A 43 8.13 -9.17 -8.88
C CYS A 43 7.85 -9.34 -7.38
N PRO A 44 8.02 -8.30 -6.54
CA PRO A 44 7.80 -8.41 -5.09
C PRO A 44 6.33 -8.62 -4.71
N ALA A 45 5.40 -8.24 -5.60
CA ALA A 45 3.96 -8.43 -5.42
C ALA A 45 3.44 -9.72 -6.06
N SER A 46 4.30 -10.47 -6.76
CA SER A 46 3.93 -11.71 -7.44
C SER A 46 2.76 -11.54 -8.41
N VAL A 47 2.72 -10.42 -9.15
CA VAL A 47 1.61 -10.13 -10.08
C VAL A 47 1.66 -10.98 -11.36
N TYR A 48 2.80 -11.58 -11.69
CA TYR A 48 2.94 -12.40 -12.89
C TYR A 48 2.74 -13.88 -12.58
N SER A 49 1.99 -14.57 -13.42
CA SER A 49 1.79 -16.02 -13.32
C SER A 49 1.88 -16.67 -14.71
N GLU A 50 2.31 -17.92 -14.75
CA GLU A 50 2.34 -18.73 -15.97
C GLU A 50 1.26 -19.81 -15.86
N ASN A 51 0.39 -19.90 -16.88
CA ASN A 51 -0.63 -20.94 -16.94
C ASN A 51 -0.07 -22.26 -17.53
N ALA A 52 -0.92 -23.28 -17.61
CA ALA A 52 -0.53 -24.58 -18.17
C ALA A 52 -0.03 -24.51 -19.63
N ASP A 53 -0.54 -23.55 -20.40
CA ASP A 53 -0.19 -23.31 -21.81
C ASP A 53 1.06 -22.44 -21.99
N LYS A 54 1.84 -22.21 -20.93
CA LYS A 54 3.03 -21.34 -20.95
C LYS A 54 2.75 -19.87 -21.28
N LYS A 55 1.50 -19.43 -21.20
CA LYS A 55 1.12 -18.02 -21.32
C LYS A 55 1.32 -17.32 -19.99
N VAL A 56 2.02 -16.19 -20.03
CA VAL A 56 2.20 -15.31 -18.86
C VAL A 56 1.03 -14.34 -18.81
N THR A 57 0.42 -14.20 -17.63
CA THR A 57 -0.57 -13.17 -17.33
C THR A 57 -0.08 -12.28 -16.20
N ALA A 58 -0.60 -11.05 -16.14
CA ALA A 58 -0.28 -10.09 -15.11
C ALA A 58 -1.57 -9.64 -14.40
N ASP A 59 -1.61 -9.81 -13.07
CA ASP A 59 -2.59 -9.19 -12.19
C ASP A 59 -2.17 -7.74 -11.89
N TRP A 60 -2.32 -6.89 -12.89
CA TRP A 60 -1.88 -5.49 -12.84
C TRP A 60 -2.55 -4.69 -11.71
N ALA A 61 -3.73 -5.11 -11.26
CA ALA A 61 -4.47 -4.48 -10.16
C ALA A 61 -3.73 -4.56 -8.82
N ALA A 62 -2.81 -5.53 -8.68
CA ALA A 62 -1.98 -5.73 -7.50
C ALA A 62 -0.56 -5.12 -7.63
N CYS A 63 -0.28 -4.37 -8.70
CA CYS A 63 1.04 -3.81 -8.97
C CYS A 63 1.43 -2.72 -7.97
N LEU A 64 2.63 -2.82 -7.40
CA LEU A 64 3.20 -1.84 -6.47
C LEU A 64 3.92 -0.66 -7.15
N GLU A 65 3.93 -0.63 -8.48
CA GLU A 65 4.62 0.40 -9.28
C GLU A 65 6.13 0.51 -9.03
N CYS A 66 6.77 -0.57 -8.58
CA CYS A 66 8.20 -0.58 -8.27
C CYS A 66 9.13 -0.59 -9.49
N GLY A 67 8.62 -0.87 -10.69
CA GLY A 67 9.38 -0.87 -11.94
C GLY A 67 10.39 -2.02 -12.14
N SER A 68 10.56 -2.94 -11.19
CA SER A 68 11.57 -4.02 -11.31
C SER A 68 11.36 -4.91 -12.55
N CYS A 69 10.10 -5.16 -12.90
CA CYS A 69 9.75 -5.91 -14.11
C CYS A 69 10.12 -5.15 -15.41
N LYS A 70 9.95 -3.82 -15.45
CA LYS A 70 10.39 -2.97 -16.58
C LYS A 70 11.90 -3.04 -16.78
N VAL A 71 12.67 -3.09 -15.70
CA VAL A 71 14.13 -3.14 -15.77
C VAL A 71 14.63 -4.47 -16.32
N ILE A 72 14.05 -5.59 -15.88
CA ILE A 72 14.57 -6.93 -16.22
C ILE A 72 13.93 -7.56 -17.47
N CYS A 73 12.74 -7.11 -17.87
CA CYS A 73 11.99 -7.67 -18.99
C CYS A 73 11.89 -6.65 -20.13
N PRO A 74 12.76 -6.74 -21.16
CA PRO A 74 12.78 -5.77 -22.25
C PRO A 74 11.52 -5.80 -23.13
N GLU A 75 10.82 -6.92 -23.18
CA GLU A 75 9.61 -7.13 -23.99
C GLU A 75 8.32 -6.63 -23.31
N LEU A 76 8.43 -6.15 -22.07
CA LEU A 76 7.30 -5.68 -21.27
C LEU A 76 7.17 -4.17 -21.41
N SER A 77 6.02 -3.72 -21.92
CA SER A 77 5.67 -2.31 -21.85
C SER A 77 5.04 -2.04 -20.48
N TRP A 78 5.67 -1.17 -19.72
CA TRP A 78 5.20 -0.76 -18.41
C TRP A 78 5.35 0.73 -18.29
N GLU A 79 4.28 1.42 -17.91
CA GLU A 79 4.32 2.82 -17.57
C GLU A 79 3.70 3.02 -16.19
N TYR A 80 3.94 4.18 -15.58
CA TYR A 80 3.19 4.51 -14.38
C TYR A 80 1.70 4.64 -14.73
N PRO A 81 0.79 4.23 -13.82
CA PRO A 81 -0.62 4.54 -13.96
C PRO A 81 -0.85 6.04 -14.14
N ARG A 82 -1.97 6.40 -14.77
CA ARG A 82 -2.38 7.81 -14.86
C ARG A 82 -2.54 8.39 -13.45
N GLY A 83 -2.37 9.71 -13.33
CA GLY A 83 -2.51 10.39 -12.05
C GLY A 83 -3.82 10.02 -11.36
N SER A 84 -3.76 9.81 -10.03
CA SER A 84 -4.83 9.30 -9.14
C SER A 84 -5.11 7.79 -9.18
N PHE A 85 -4.67 7.07 -10.21
CA PHE A 85 -4.76 5.61 -10.29
C PHE A 85 -3.54 4.92 -9.69
N GLY A 86 -3.63 3.60 -9.51
CA GLY A 86 -2.56 2.76 -8.98
C GLY A 86 -2.57 2.61 -7.46
N ILE A 87 -1.41 2.30 -6.88
CA ILE A 87 -1.27 2.05 -5.45
C ILE A 87 -1.26 3.36 -4.64
N HIS A 88 -2.08 3.39 -3.59
CA HIS A 88 -2.13 4.48 -2.63
C HIS A 88 -1.32 4.12 -1.39
N TYR A 89 -0.05 4.52 -1.36
CA TYR A 89 0.80 4.34 -0.20
C TYR A 89 0.33 5.22 0.96
N ARG A 90 0.01 4.57 2.09
CA ARG A 90 -0.21 5.26 3.35
C ARG A 90 1.16 5.57 3.96
N SER A 91 1.58 6.83 3.94
CA SER A 91 2.64 7.26 4.86
C SER A 91 2.16 6.94 6.26
N ALA A 92 2.93 6.17 7.01
CA ALA A 92 2.66 5.89 8.41
C ALA A 92 2.86 7.16 9.25
N LEU A 93 2.03 8.19 9.06
CA LEU A 93 1.55 8.93 10.21
C LEU A 93 0.63 7.95 10.93
N LYS A 94 1.25 7.02 11.67
CA LYS A 94 0.51 6.37 12.74
C LYS A 94 -0.01 7.54 13.56
N GLY A 95 -1.31 7.82 13.43
CA GLY A 95 -2.11 8.45 14.46
C GLY A 95 -1.94 7.54 15.66
N SER A 96 -0.80 7.71 16.32
CA SER A 96 -0.42 6.98 17.49
C SER A 96 -1.55 7.28 18.46
N THR A 97 -2.23 6.25 18.91
CA THR A 97 -3.29 6.30 19.92
C THR A 97 -2.90 7.20 21.11
N VAL A 98 -1.59 7.41 21.31
CA VAL A 98 -0.96 8.44 22.13
C VAL A 98 -1.58 9.84 21.98
N ILE A 99 -1.91 10.36 20.80
CA ILE A 99 -2.51 11.71 20.65
C ILE A 99 -3.93 11.74 21.25
N SER A 100 -4.71 10.67 21.13
CA SER A 100 -6.04 10.56 21.75
C SER A 100 -5.95 10.43 23.29
N SER A 101 -4.94 9.70 23.79
CA SER A 101 -4.70 9.54 25.23
C SER A 101 -4.11 10.79 25.89
N ILE A 102 -3.26 11.55 25.17
CA ILE A 102 -2.74 12.85 25.62
C ILE A 102 -3.88 13.86 25.71
N ARG A 103 -4.80 13.89 24.74
CA ARG A 103 -5.95 14.81 24.75
C ARG A 103 -6.84 14.59 25.98
N THR A 104 -7.11 13.33 26.33
CA THR A 104 -7.91 12.99 27.53
C THR A 104 -7.17 13.32 28.82
N SER A 105 -5.86 13.07 28.89
CA SER A 105 -5.04 13.33 30.08
C SER A 105 -4.81 14.82 30.34
N ILE A 106 -4.62 15.63 29.28
CA ILE A 106 -4.48 17.08 29.39
C ILE A 106 -5.82 17.72 29.76
N LEU A 107 -6.93 17.31 29.13
CA LEU A 107 -8.26 17.83 29.48
C LEU A 107 -8.65 17.51 30.92
N HIS A 108 -8.35 16.29 31.42
CA HIS A 108 -8.56 15.97 32.83
C HIS A 108 -7.68 16.78 33.78
N ARG A 109 -6.43 17.09 33.42
CA ARG A 109 -5.55 17.96 34.23
C ARG A 109 -6.06 19.40 34.28
N VAL A 110 -6.46 19.97 33.13
CA VAL A 110 -7.04 21.31 33.06
C VAL A 110 -8.34 21.41 33.87
N ASP A 111 -9.20 20.39 33.84
CA ASP A 111 -10.45 20.35 34.60
C ASP A 111 -10.22 20.16 36.12
N LYS A 112 -9.12 19.49 36.50
CA LYS A 112 -8.71 19.36 37.92
C LYS A 112 -8.15 20.66 38.47
N ASP A 113 -7.36 21.40 37.69
CA ASP A 113 -6.82 22.71 38.07
C ASP A 113 -7.92 23.78 38.13
N LYS A 114 -8.88 23.77 37.20
CA LYS A 114 -10.06 24.64 37.26
C LYS A 114 -10.90 24.39 38.52
N ARG A 115 -11.16 23.12 38.88
CA ARG A 115 -11.86 22.77 40.14
C ARG A 115 -11.09 23.18 41.40
N ARG A 116 -9.75 23.14 41.36
CA ARG A 116 -8.91 23.54 42.50
C ARG A 116 -8.92 25.05 42.70
N LEU A 117 -8.95 25.84 41.62
CA LEU A 117 -9.03 27.30 41.67
C LEU A 117 -10.41 27.78 42.15
N THR A 118 -11.50 27.16 41.69
CA THR A 118 -12.86 27.49 42.16
C THR A 118 -13.10 27.13 43.62
N TYR A 119 -12.46 26.06 44.13
CA TYR A 119 -12.56 25.68 45.54
C TYR A 119 -11.67 26.54 46.45
N ALA A 120 -10.55 27.05 45.94
CA ALA A 120 -9.68 27.98 46.65
C ALA A 120 -10.32 29.38 46.79
N SER A 121 -11.02 29.87 45.78
CA SER A 121 -11.72 31.17 45.83
C SER A 121 -12.98 31.16 46.71
N ALA A 122 -13.55 29.99 46.99
CA ALA A 122 -14.73 29.82 47.84
C ALA A 122 -14.42 29.69 49.35
N ARG A 123 -13.13 29.64 49.74
CA ARG A 123 -12.70 29.56 51.16
C ARG A 123 -12.18 30.89 51.72
N THR A 124 -12.09 31.93 50.89
CA THR A 124 -11.66 33.28 51.29
C THR A 124 -12.81 34.28 51.31
N SER A 125 -14.03 33.81 51.56
CA SER A 125 -15.24 34.63 51.72
C SER A 125 -15.97 34.23 53.00
#